data_AF-C4XNM0-F1
#
_entry.id   AF-C4XNM0-F1
#
_cell.length_a   1.000
_cell.length_b   1.000
_cell.length_c   1.000
_cell.angle_alpha   90.00
_cell.angle_beta   90.00
_cell.angle_gamma   90.00
#
_symmetry.space_group_name_H-M   'P 1'
#
loop_
_entity.id
_entity.type
_entity.pdbx_description
1 polymer ?
#
loop_
_entity_poly.entity_id
_entity_poly.type
_entity_poly.pdbx_seq_one_letter_code
_entity_poly.pdbx_strand_id
1 'polypeptide(L)'
;MRYIYVVDSAADDELGKVISKISPECLYSLIGGLKQKQFGIDTLCKEVSRINKFRSRIVIPSKGVQYMDSGGYSIIQGQVSPGSVRRFIKCYNAYVENEIDNYERVFSLDIPFSKKYSAINTVDAIYELNRESLSDLRELMVKYPDLRDKVYFVWHFKMNSQYGIWKKLYDELDLKSYIKNRAIGGMVGMREVTKKSFSPFTPMAYKCLIDFVQNNETEKEFSLHFLGMHINYDRFQIALLEKLFQNYLGDYVSVNMTYDSISYAQTARMGNSGPIYLDSNDANLWFGNVKDVPERILQSVYGDITPQILEEIRLRSCKQKLVNCNSFAPLFISSNINEDRVFERIIDKYEIAKIIVTSSSSSVVACKLRSILSEIEESYKSMFNREFLKSIAENIEATIVFDRWFRCSRDLIQLDELIKSFNSWHGFADLLK
;
A
#
# COMPACT_ATOMS: atom_id res chain seq x y z
N MET A 1 5.26 7.47 -7.66
CA MET A 1 4.78 6.35 -6.83
C MET A 1 4.20 5.28 -7.73
N ARG A 2 4.17 4.02 -7.28
CA ARG A 2 3.76 2.88 -8.11
C ARG A 2 2.61 2.08 -7.47
N TYR A 3 1.66 1.66 -8.31
CA TYR A 3 0.56 0.79 -7.90
C TYR A 3 0.93 -0.69 -8.08
N ILE A 4 0.67 -1.49 -7.04
CA ILE A 4 0.79 -2.95 -7.03
C ILE A 4 -0.61 -3.58 -7.11
N TYR A 5 -0.85 -4.37 -8.16
CA TYR A 5 -2.12 -5.06 -8.35
C TYR A 5 -2.29 -6.23 -7.37
N VAL A 6 -3.35 -6.21 -6.56
CA VAL A 6 -3.68 -7.35 -5.69
C VAL A 6 -4.40 -8.43 -6.49
N VAL A 7 -3.74 -9.58 -6.60
CA VAL A 7 -4.23 -10.72 -7.37
C VAL A 7 -5.39 -11.39 -6.63
N ASP A 8 -6.47 -11.63 -7.35
CA ASP A 8 -7.58 -12.45 -6.88
C ASP A 8 -7.64 -13.77 -7.66
N SER A 9 -8.29 -14.78 -7.08
CA SER A 9 -8.58 -16.11 -7.61
C SER A 9 -9.13 -16.18 -9.05
N ALA A 10 -9.57 -15.06 -9.62
CA ALA A 10 -10.04 -14.96 -11.00
C ALA A 10 -8.97 -14.49 -12.01
N ALA A 11 -7.74 -14.17 -11.57
CA ALA A 11 -6.69 -13.59 -12.41
C ALA A 11 -5.91 -14.59 -13.28
N ASP A 12 -6.32 -15.86 -13.31
CA ASP A 12 -5.68 -16.94 -14.08
C ASP A 12 -6.03 -16.94 -15.59
N ASP A 13 -6.70 -15.88 -16.07
CA ASP A 13 -7.24 -15.73 -17.42
C ASP A 13 -6.55 -14.63 -18.25
N GLU A 14 -7.07 -14.35 -19.45
CA GLU A 14 -6.56 -13.28 -20.34
C GLU A 14 -6.60 -11.89 -19.69
N LEU A 15 -7.54 -11.61 -18.78
CA LEU A 15 -7.58 -10.33 -18.07
C LEU A 15 -6.37 -10.17 -17.15
N GLY A 16 -5.89 -11.25 -16.53
CA GLY A 16 -4.65 -11.24 -15.76
C GLY A 16 -3.47 -10.73 -16.58
N LYS A 17 -3.34 -11.18 -17.84
CA LYS A 17 -2.28 -10.71 -18.76
C LYS A 17 -2.45 -9.24 -19.09
N VAL A 18 -3.68 -8.77 -19.29
CA VAL A 18 -3.96 -7.35 -19.54
C VAL A 18 -3.58 -6.51 -18.34
N ILE A 19 -3.97 -6.93 -17.13
CA ILE A 19 -3.62 -6.21 -15.89
C ILE A 19 -2.11 -6.15 -15.71
N SER A 20 -1.38 -7.25 -15.94
CA SER A 20 0.08 -7.27 -15.81
C SER A 20 0.83 -6.42 -16.83
N LYS A 21 0.20 -6.04 -17.95
CA LYS A 21 0.74 -5.02 -18.86
C LYS A 21 0.54 -3.60 -18.32
N ILE A 22 -0.54 -3.36 -17.59
CA ILE A 22 -0.90 -2.06 -17.02
C ILE A 22 -0.11 -1.81 -15.71
N SER A 23 -0.04 -2.81 -14.85
CA SER A 23 0.68 -2.81 -13.58
C SER A 23 1.56 -4.08 -13.55
N PRO A 24 2.86 -3.95 -13.87
CA PRO A 24 3.77 -5.10 -13.92
C PRO A 24 4.06 -5.66 -12.52
N GLU A 25 3.74 -4.94 -11.46
CA GLU A 25 3.91 -5.37 -10.07
C GLU A 25 2.60 -5.93 -9.54
N CYS A 26 2.65 -7.13 -8.96
CA CYS A 26 1.47 -7.78 -8.41
C CYS A 26 1.72 -8.30 -7.00
N LEU A 27 0.67 -8.34 -6.18
CA LEU A 27 0.65 -8.85 -4.82
C LEU A 27 -0.23 -10.09 -4.77
N TYR A 28 0.35 -11.23 -4.42
CA TYR A 28 -0.38 -12.48 -4.23
C TYR A 28 -0.39 -12.86 -2.75
N SER A 29 -1.55 -13.23 -2.20
CA SER A 29 -1.68 -13.58 -0.78
C SER A 29 -1.68 -15.08 -0.55
N LEU A 30 -0.94 -15.54 0.46
CA LEU A 30 -0.92 -16.95 0.90
C LEU A 30 -2.22 -17.41 1.55
N ILE A 31 -3.15 -16.48 1.79
CA ILE A 31 -4.35 -16.74 2.57
C ILE A 31 -5.27 -17.81 1.96
N GLY A 32 -5.19 -18.05 0.65
CA GLY A 32 -5.95 -19.12 -0.01
C GLY A 32 -5.70 -20.50 0.61
N GLY A 33 -4.45 -20.77 1.00
CA GLY A 33 -4.05 -22.01 1.67
C GLY A 33 -4.27 -22.01 3.19
N LEU A 34 -4.43 -20.83 3.80
CA LEU A 34 -4.39 -20.66 5.27
C LEU A 34 -5.74 -20.28 5.92
N LYS A 35 -6.74 -19.83 5.15
CA LYS A 35 -8.06 -19.40 5.67
C LYS A 35 -9.00 -20.51 6.13
N GLN A 36 -8.64 -21.78 5.92
CA GLN A 36 -9.51 -22.93 6.15
C GLN A 36 -9.47 -23.35 7.63
N LYS A 37 -10.55 -23.93 8.17
CA LYS A 37 -10.59 -24.36 9.59
C LYS A 37 -9.46 -25.35 9.95
N GLN A 38 -9.09 -26.21 9.01
CA GLN A 38 -8.00 -27.16 9.13
C GLN A 38 -6.96 -26.90 8.04
N PHE A 39 -6.22 -25.79 8.16
CA PHE A 39 -5.08 -25.53 7.27
C PHE A 39 -3.81 -26.22 7.78
N GLY A 40 -2.88 -26.47 6.87
CA GLY A 40 -1.58 -27.06 7.15
C GLY A 40 -0.66 -26.96 5.94
N ILE A 41 0.41 -27.74 5.94
CA ILE A 41 1.37 -27.79 4.82
C ILE A 41 0.70 -28.30 3.54
N ASP A 42 -0.25 -29.22 3.65
CA ASP A 42 -0.99 -29.76 2.49
C ASP A 42 -1.85 -28.71 1.78
N THR A 43 -2.55 -27.85 2.54
CA THR A 43 -3.33 -26.76 1.97
C THR A 43 -2.44 -25.64 1.45
N LEU A 44 -1.30 -25.40 2.10
CA LEU A 44 -0.27 -24.47 1.63
C LEU A 44 0.32 -24.92 0.29
N CYS A 45 0.73 -26.18 0.14
CA CYS A 45 1.29 -26.71 -1.12
C CYS A 45 0.34 -26.53 -2.32
N LYS A 46 -0.96 -26.68 -2.10
CA LYS A 46 -1.97 -26.42 -3.15
C LYS A 46 -2.01 -24.95 -3.56
N GLU A 47 -1.88 -24.04 -2.60
CA GLU A 47 -1.86 -22.60 -2.88
C GLU A 47 -0.55 -22.19 -3.56
N VAL A 48 0.60 -22.72 -3.11
CA VAL A 48 1.90 -22.53 -3.76
C VAL A 48 1.86 -22.98 -5.22
N SER A 49 1.23 -24.13 -5.50
CA SER A 49 1.06 -24.62 -6.88
C SER A 49 0.27 -23.64 -7.75
N ARG A 50 -0.74 -22.96 -7.19
CA ARG A 50 -1.51 -21.92 -7.89
C ARG A 50 -0.68 -20.66 -8.12
N ILE A 51 0.03 -20.21 -7.09
CA ILE A 51 0.94 -19.05 -7.15
C ILE A 51 1.98 -19.27 -8.26
N ASN A 52 2.62 -20.44 -8.30
CA ASN A 52 3.64 -20.76 -9.30
C ASN A 52 3.05 -20.89 -10.71
N LYS A 53 1.81 -21.38 -10.83
CA LYS A 53 1.08 -21.39 -12.10
C LYS A 53 0.75 -19.98 -12.60
N PHE A 54 0.27 -19.10 -11.71
CA PHE A 54 0.03 -17.69 -12.04
C PHE A 54 1.33 -17.00 -12.47
N ARG A 55 2.41 -17.16 -11.69
CA ARG A 55 3.74 -16.61 -11.97
C ARG A 55 4.24 -17.00 -13.35
N SER A 56 4.24 -18.30 -13.67
CA SER A 56 4.74 -18.81 -14.95
C SER A 56 3.92 -18.37 -16.16
N ARG A 57 2.60 -18.17 -15.99
CA ARG A 57 1.71 -17.79 -17.09
C ARG A 57 1.58 -16.29 -17.32
N ILE A 58 1.72 -15.50 -16.25
CA ILE A 58 1.37 -14.08 -16.23
C ILE A 58 2.60 -13.24 -15.93
N VAL A 59 3.19 -13.41 -14.73
CA VAL A 59 4.27 -12.53 -14.22
C VAL A 59 5.55 -12.65 -15.04
N ILE A 60 6.06 -13.87 -15.25
CA ILE A 60 7.32 -14.08 -15.98
C ILE A 60 7.19 -13.60 -17.44
N PRO A 61 6.15 -13.98 -18.20
CA PRO A 61 5.98 -13.49 -19.57
C PRO A 61 5.82 -11.97 -19.68
N SER A 62 5.24 -11.31 -18.68
CA SER A 62 5.10 -9.85 -18.65
C SER A 62 6.34 -9.13 -18.10
N LYS A 63 7.39 -9.86 -17.70
CA LYS A 63 8.55 -9.32 -16.97
C LYS A 63 8.14 -8.54 -15.71
N GLY A 64 7.09 -9.03 -15.06
CA GLY A 64 6.53 -8.45 -13.84
C GLY A 64 7.34 -8.78 -12.59
N VAL A 65 6.92 -8.18 -11.47
CA VAL A 65 7.48 -8.40 -10.13
C VAL A 65 6.38 -8.94 -9.23
N GLN A 66 6.64 -10.06 -8.56
CA GLN A 66 5.71 -10.67 -7.64
C GLN A 66 6.08 -10.38 -6.18
N TYR A 67 5.13 -9.75 -5.50
CA TYR A 67 5.11 -9.56 -4.07
C TYR A 67 4.24 -10.64 -3.43
N MET A 68 4.68 -11.12 -2.27
CA MET A 68 3.95 -12.08 -1.46
C MET A 68 3.41 -11.43 -0.19
N ASP A 69 2.09 -11.38 -0.08
CA ASP A 69 1.39 -10.97 1.15
C ASP A 69 1.33 -12.13 2.14
N SER A 70 1.63 -11.82 3.40
CA SER A 70 1.64 -12.76 4.52
C SER A 70 0.25 -13.27 4.89
N GLY A 71 -0.80 -12.52 4.52
CA GLY A 71 -2.19 -12.86 4.84
C GLY A 71 -2.58 -12.54 6.29
N GLY A 72 -1.79 -11.75 7.02
CA GLY A 72 -2.06 -11.34 8.41
C GLY A 72 -3.43 -10.66 8.60
N TYR A 73 -3.98 -10.02 7.55
CA TYR A 73 -5.33 -9.45 7.55
C TYR A 73 -6.43 -10.47 7.90
N SER A 74 -6.24 -11.75 7.56
CA SER A 74 -7.19 -12.82 7.90
C SER A 74 -7.33 -13.07 9.41
N ILE A 75 -6.27 -12.81 10.17
CA ILE A 75 -6.26 -12.88 11.64
C ILE A 75 -7.12 -11.74 12.21
N ILE A 76 -7.01 -10.53 11.63
CA ILE A 76 -7.88 -9.38 11.97
C ILE A 76 -9.36 -9.76 11.80
N GLN A 77 -9.68 -10.39 10.67
CA GLN A 77 -11.04 -10.80 10.32
C GLN A 77 -11.54 -12.02 11.13
N GLY A 78 -10.69 -12.63 11.95
CA GLY A 78 -11.04 -13.80 12.74
C GLY A 78 -11.31 -15.06 11.91
N GLN A 79 -10.66 -15.15 10.73
CA GLN A 79 -10.67 -16.35 9.89
C GLN A 79 -9.71 -17.41 10.43
N VAL A 80 -8.69 -16.99 11.18
CA VAL A 80 -7.75 -17.85 11.90
C VAL A 80 -8.13 -17.86 13.38
N SER A 81 -8.32 -19.06 13.95
CA SER A 81 -8.58 -19.18 15.39
C SER A 81 -7.30 -18.92 16.20
N PRO A 82 -7.41 -18.40 17.44
CA PRO A 82 -6.25 -18.14 18.31
C PRO A 82 -5.28 -19.32 18.42
N GLY A 83 -5.80 -20.53 18.66
CA GLY A 83 -4.99 -21.75 18.77
C GLY A 83 -4.27 -22.16 17.47
N SER A 84 -4.63 -21.57 16.33
CA SER A 84 -4.00 -21.86 15.04
C SER A 84 -2.95 -20.82 14.64
N VAL A 85 -2.80 -19.70 15.35
CA VAL A 85 -1.91 -18.61 14.93
C VAL A 85 -0.45 -19.07 14.85
N ARG A 86 0.05 -19.84 15.84
CA ARG A 86 1.42 -20.40 15.75
C ARG A 86 1.61 -21.35 14.57
N ARG A 87 0.59 -22.16 14.25
CA ARG A 87 0.62 -22.99 13.03
C ARG A 87 0.67 -22.12 11.78
N PHE A 88 -0.05 -20.99 11.77
CA PHE A 88 0.00 -20.02 10.67
C PHE A 88 1.41 -19.47 10.48
N ILE A 89 2.05 -19.02 11.57
CA ILE A 89 3.44 -18.52 11.56
C ILE A 89 4.38 -19.56 10.95
N LYS A 90 4.33 -20.81 11.42
CA LYS A 90 5.15 -21.91 10.89
C LYS A 90 4.91 -22.18 9.40
N CYS A 91 3.66 -22.17 8.96
CA CYS A 91 3.34 -22.37 7.54
C CYS A 91 3.87 -21.22 6.68
N TYR A 92 3.74 -19.98 7.14
CA TYR A 92 4.26 -18.81 6.46
C TYR A 92 5.80 -18.86 6.36
N ASN A 93 6.51 -19.13 7.45
CA ASN A 93 7.98 -19.23 7.42
C ASN A 93 8.47 -20.41 6.57
N ALA A 94 7.76 -21.54 6.59
CA ALA A 94 8.05 -22.65 5.67
C ALA A 94 7.89 -22.24 4.20
N TYR A 95 6.89 -21.43 3.86
CA TYR A 95 6.76 -20.88 2.50
C TYR A 95 7.95 -19.97 2.15
N VAL A 96 8.28 -19.01 3.02
CA VAL A 96 9.39 -18.07 2.80
C VAL A 96 10.71 -18.82 2.55
N GLU A 97 10.98 -19.86 3.34
CA GLU A 97 12.19 -20.67 3.17
C GLU A 97 12.19 -21.48 1.87
N ASN A 98 11.11 -22.20 1.57
CA ASN A 98 11.09 -23.17 0.47
C ASN A 98 10.85 -22.52 -0.91
N GLU A 99 10.27 -21.32 -0.95
CA GLU A 99 9.90 -20.63 -2.19
C GLU A 99 10.73 -19.35 -2.41
N ILE A 100 11.87 -19.20 -1.72
CA ILE A 100 12.72 -18.01 -1.77
C ILE A 100 13.06 -17.58 -3.21
N ASP A 101 13.24 -18.52 -4.13
CA ASP A 101 13.58 -18.26 -5.54
C ASP A 101 12.36 -17.98 -6.43
N ASN A 102 11.14 -18.22 -5.92
CA ASN A 102 9.90 -18.12 -6.66
C ASN A 102 9.13 -16.82 -6.40
N TYR A 103 9.70 -15.88 -5.65
CA TYR A 103 9.18 -14.53 -5.51
C TYR A 103 10.31 -13.48 -5.54
N GLU A 104 9.96 -12.26 -5.93
CA GLU A 104 10.86 -11.12 -5.90
C GLU A 104 10.83 -10.41 -4.56
N ARG A 105 9.65 -10.31 -3.93
CA ARG A 105 9.42 -9.60 -2.67
C ARG A 105 8.46 -10.34 -1.76
N VAL A 106 8.62 -10.19 -0.45
CA VAL A 106 7.72 -10.78 0.56
C VAL A 106 7.55 -9.83 1.76
N PHE A 107 6.33 -9.67 2.25
CA PHE A 107 6.03 -8.89 3.46
C PHE A 107 6.15 -9.75 4.70
N SER A 108 6.82 -9.24 5.75
CA SER A 108 6.87 -9.91 7.06
C SER A 108 5.46 -10.19 7.60
N LEU A 109 5.26 -11.34 8.24
CA LEU A 109 4.00 -11.65 8.89
C LEU A 109 3.87 -10.90 10.22
N ASP A 110 3.01 -9.88 10.23
CA ASP A 110 2.55 -9.22 11.43
C ASP A 110 1.30 -9.93 12.00
N ILE A 111 1.23 -10.04 13.33
CA ILE A 111 0.08 -10.57 14.06
C ILE A 111 -0.67 -9.40 14.69
N PRO A 112 -1.75 -8.92 14.06
CA PRO A 112 -2.48 -7.75 14.51
C PRO A 112 -3.55 -8.08 15.55
N PHE A 113 -4.18 -7.04 16.10
CA PHE A 113 -5.42 -7.14 16.86
C PHE A 113 -6.51 -7.88 16.06
N SER A 114 -7.21 -8.81 16.71
CA SER A 114 -8.36 -9.51 16.12
C SER A 114 -9.68 -8.82 16.46
N LYS A 115 -10.51 -8.54 15.45
CA LYS A 115 -11.87 -8.01 15.68
C LYS A 115 -12.80 -9.03 16.35
N LYS A 116 -12.49 -10.32 16.25
CA LYS A 116 -13.37 -11.42 16.69
C LYS A 116 -12.92 -12.06 17.99
N TYR A 117 -11.62 -12.16 18.23
CA TYR A 117 -11.06 -12.93 19.34
C TYR A 117 -10.36 -12.00 20.34
N SER A 118 -11.09 -11.54 21.35
CA SER A 118 -10.54 -10.68 22.40
C SER A 118 -9.43 -11.34 23.23
N ALA A 119 -9.40 -12.67 23.30
CA ALA A 119 -8.41 -13.43 24.07
C ALA A 119 -6.97 -13.22 23.61
N ILE A 120 -6.74 -12.83 22.34
CA ILE A 120 -5.39 -12.54 21.82
C ILE A 120 -5.07 -11.05 21.78
N ASN A 121 -6.00 -10.18 22.21
CA ASN A 121 -5.86 -8.73 22.14
C ASN A 121 -5.28 -8.15 23.44
N THR A 122 -4.24 -8.78 23.96
CA THR A 122 -3.42 -8.24 25.05
C THR A 122 -2.08 -7.79 24.50
N VAL A 123 -1.44 -6.83 25.17
CA VAL A 123 -0.10 -6.37 24.79
C VAL A 123 0.88 -7.54 24.74
N ASP A 124 0.87 -8.40 25.77
CA ASP A 124 1.76 -9.55 25.87
C ASP A 124 1.51 -10.60 24.78
N ALA A 125 0.26 -10.96 24.51
CA ALA A 125 -0.05 -11.98 23.51
C ALA A 125 0.35 -11.52 22.09
N ILE A 126 0.07 -10.26 21.75
CA ILE A 126 0.48 -9.68 20.47
C ILE A 126 2.00 -9.58 20.40
N TYR A 127 2.67 -9.14 21.46
CA TYR A 127 4.13 -9.08 21.51
C TYR A 127 4.76 -10.47 21.31
N GLU A 128 4.35 -11.49 22.06
CA GLU A 128 4.94 -12.84 21.97
C GLU A 128 4.73 -13.48 20.59
N LEU A 129 3.54 -13.34 20.00
CA LEU A 129 3.27 -13.90 18.67
C LEU A 129 4.06 -13.19 17.56
N ASN A 130 4.23 -11.87 17.65
CA ASN A 130 5.08 -11.14 16.71
C ASN A 130 6.56 -11.41 16.95
N ARG A 131 6.98 -11.62 18.20
CA ARG A 131 8.35 -12.03 18.55
C ARG A 131 8.69 -13.37 17.91
N GLU A 132 7.80 -14.36 18.03
CA GLU A 132 7.93 -15.68 17.38
C GLU A 132 8.07 -15.51 15.86
N SER A 133 7.11 -14.80 15.23
CA SER A 133 7.10 -14.57 13.78
C SER A 133 8.37 -13.88 13.25
N LEU A 134 8.82 -12.81 13.90
CA LEU A 134 9.96 -12.02 13.46
C LEU A 134 11.31 -12.67 13.79
N SER A 135 11.39 -13.46 14.86
CA SER A 135 12.61 -14.21 15.19
C SER A 135 12.89 -15.28 14.13
N ASP A 136 11.87 -16.04 13.74
CA ASP A 136 11.97 -17.03 12.66
C ASP A 136 12.42 -16.37 11.35
N LEU A 137 11.79 -15.24 10.97
CA LEU A 137 12.15 -14.51 9.75
C LEU A 137 13.60 -13.98 9.79
N ARG A 138 14.05 -13.49 10.96
CA ARG A 138 15.44 -13.07 11.16
C ARG A 138 16.40 -14.24 10.99
N GLU A 139 16.11 -15.40 11.57
CA GLU A 139 16.93 -16.60 11.40
C GLU A 139 17.05 -17.01 9.93
N LEU A 140 15.96 -16.90 9.17
CA LEU A 140 15.99 -17.11 7.72
C LEU A 140 16.87 -16.08 7.00
N MET A 141 16.83 -14.79 7.37
CA MET A 141 17.72 -13.77 6.77
C MET A 141 19.21 -13.92 7.16
N VAL A 142 19.49 -14.61 8.26
CA VAL A 142 20.87 -15.02 8.63
C VAL A 142 21.31 -16.20 7.76
N LYS A 143 20.44 -17.21 7.63
CA LYS A 143 20.70 -18.43 6.85
C LYS A 143 20.79 -18.17 5.34
N TYR A 144 19.96 -17.26 4.82
CA TYR A 144 19.86 -16.90 3.41
C TYR A 144 20.01 -15.37 3.26
N PRO A 145 21.24 -14.84 3.15
CA PRO A 145 21.48 -13.40 3.09
C PRO A 145 20.72 -12.67 1.97
N ASP A 146 20.54 -13.31 0.81
CA ASP A 146 19.80 -12.75 -0.34
C ASP A 146 18.32 -12.49 -0.02
N LEU A 147 17.76 -13.13 1.02
CA LEU A 147 16.40 -12.87 1.49
C LEU A 147 16.24 -11.42 1.98
N ARG A 148 17.32 -10.79 2.47
CA ARG A 148 17.30 -9.40 2.99
C ARG A 148 16.89 -8.39 1.92
N ASP A 149 17.26 -8.63 0.67
CA ASP A 149 16.88 -7.78 -0.47
C ASP A 149 15.40 -7.98 -0.87
N LYS A 150 14.78 -9.07 -0.45
CA LYS A 150 13.40 -9.44 -0.79
C LYS A 150 12.38 -9.07 0.28
N VAL A 151 12.78 -9.05 1.55
CA VAL A 151 11.87 -8.84 2.68
C VAL A 151 11.51 -7.37 2.83
N TYR A 152 10.21 -7.10 2.92
CA TYR A 152 9.62 -5.86 3.40
C TYR A 152 9.17 -6.04 4.84
N PHE A 153 9.78 -5.31 5.77
CA PHE A 153 9.34 -5.28 7.16
C PHE A 153 8.13 -4.38 7.34
N VAL A 154 7.04 -4.94 7.87
CA VAL A 154 5.77 -4.24 8.05
C VAL A 154 5.71 -3.58 9.42
N TRP A 155 5.78 -2.25 9.43
CA TRP A 155 5.41 -1.43 10.57
C TRP A 155 3.89 -1.35 10.69
N HIS A 156 3.33 -1.83 11.80
CA HIS A 156 1.90 -1.70 12.10
C HIS A 156 1.69 -0.69 13.24
N PHE A 157 0.88 0.36 13.05
CA PHE A 157 0.90 1.51 13.98
C PHE A 157 -0.45 2.20 14.23
N LYS A 158 -1.53 1.45 14.46
CA LYS A 158 -2.85 2.05 14.77
C LYS A 158 -2.96 2.71 16.14
N MET A 159 -2.14 2.24 17.09
CA MET A 159 -2.26 2.52 18.52
C MET A 159 -0.87 2.71 19.13
N ASN A 160 -0.78 3.50 20.20
CA ASN A 160 0.48 3.72 20.92
C ASN A 160 1.06 2.42 21.50
N SER A 161 0.22 1.53 22.03
CA SER A 161 0.63 0.18 22.45
C SER A 161 1.27 -0.63 21.32
N GLN A 162 0.65 -0.66 20.14
CA GLN A 162 1.19 -1.32 18.96
C GLN A 162 2.51 -0.68 18.54
N TYR A 163 2.58 0.65 18.46
CA TYR A 163 3.85 1.31 18.16
C TYR A 163 4.96 0.90 19.14
N GLY A 164 4.65 0.82 20.44
CA GLY A 164 5.57 0.36 21.48
C GLY A 164 6.04 -1.09 21.29
N ILE A 165 5.14 -2.01 20.95
CA ILE A 165 5.46 -3.42 20.68
C ILE A 165 6.44 -3.51 19.49
N TRP A 166 6.11 -2.87 18.36
CA TRP A 166 6.94 -2.97 17.14
C TRP A 166 8.29 -2.32 17.34
N LYS A 167 8.35 -1.15 18.01
CA LYS A 167 9.62 -0.51 18.35
C LYS A 167 10.49 -1.44 19.20
N LYS A 168 9.92 -2.02 20.26
CA LYS A 168 10.65 -2.96 21.13
C LYS A 168 11.19 -4.15 20.35
N LEU A 169 10.36 -4.78 19.51
CA LEU A 169 10.78 -5.93 18.69
C LEU A 169 11.85 -5.57 17.67
N TYR A 170 11.74 -4.38 17.06
CA TYR A 170 12.72 -3.88 16.10
C TYR A 170 14.12 -3.74 16.71
N ASP A 171 14.18 -3.17 17.92
CA ASP A 171 15.42 -2.98 18.66
C ASP A 171 15.94 -4.32 19.25
N GLU A 172 15.08 -5.11 19.88
CA GLU A 172 15.44 -6.37 20.55
C GLU A 172 15.99 -7.42 19.59
N LEU A 173 15.39 -7.53 18.39
CA LEU A 173 15.81 -8.48 17.37
C LEU A 173 16.89 -7.91 16.43
N ASP A 174 17.34 -6.68 16.67
CA ASP A 174 18.30 -5.95 15.84
C ASP A 174 17.91 -5.94 14.34
N LEU A 175 16.62 -5.73 14.06
CA LEU A 175 16.11 -5.88 12.69
C LEU A 175 16.68 -4.84 11.73
N LYS A 176 17.12 -3.68 12.24
CA LYS A 176 17.83 -2.64 11.47
C LYS A 176 19.05 -3.15 10.71
N SER A 177 19.71 -4.19 11.21
CA SER A 177 20.90 -4.78 10.59
C SER A 177 20.58 -5.71 9.42
N TYR A 178 19.29 -6.03 9.20
CA TYR A 178 18.84 -6.98 8.20
C TYR A 178 17.87 -6.37 7.19
N ILE A 179 17.05 -5.40 7.62
CA ILE A 179 15.98 -4.84 6.81
C ILE A 179 16.53 -3.83 5.81
N LYS A 180 16.19 -4.04 4.54
CA LYS A 180 16.44 -3.08 3.47
C LYS A 180 15.16 -2.40 2.97
N ASN A 181 14.05 -3.14 2.96
CA ASN A 181 12.76 -2.65 2.46
C ASN A 181 11.74 -2.51 3.60
N ARG A 182 10.92 -1.45 3.55
CA ARG A 182 9.99 -1.11 4.63
C ARG A 182 8.57 -1.04 4.11
N ALA A 183 7.62 -1.45 4.92
CA ALA A 183 6.20 -1.39 4.62
C ALA A 183 5.43 -0.80 5.80
N ILE A 184 4.31 -0.16 5.50
CA ILE A 184 3.42 0.50 6.45
C ILE A 184 2.07 -0.18 6.36
N GLY A 185 1.71 -0.88 7.42
CA GLY A 185 0.47 -1.61 7.58
C GLY A 185 -0.46 -0.99 8.63
N GLY A 186 -1.60 -1.64 8.82
CA GLY A 186 -2.53 -1.24 9.87
C GLY A 186 -3.28 0.06 9.57
N MET A 187 -3.70 0.28 8.33
CA MET A 187 -4.39 1.53 7.95
C MET A 187 -5.90 1.34 7.75
N VAL A 188 -6.28 0.12 7.37
CA VAL A 188 -7.66 -0.27 7.10
C VAL A 188 -8.52 -0.16 8.37
N GLY A 189 -9.63 0.57 8.29
CA GLY A 189 -10.60 0.78 9.37
C GLY A 189 -10.30 1.95 10.31
N MET A 190 -9.15 2.64 10.19
CA MET A 190 -8.82 3.82 11.01
C MET A 190 -9.80 4.97 10.83
N ARG A 191 -10.27 5.15 9.60
CA ARG A 191 -11.11 6.29 9.22
C ARG A 191 -12.56 6.11 9.63
N GLU A 192 -13.06 4.88 9.58
CA GLU A 192 -14.41 4.55 10.07
C GLU A 192 -14.58 4.98 11.53
N VAL A 193 -13.51 4.87 12.32
CA VAL A 193 -13.52 5.18 13.75
C VAL A 193 -13.19 6.64 14.03
N THR A 194 -12.18 7.21 13.38
CA THR A 194 -11.71 8.57 13.67
C THR A 194 -12.56 9.64 12.98
N LYS A 195 -13.24 9.31 11.87
CA LYS A 195 -14.00 10.24 11.01
C LYS A 195 -13.21 11.47 10.55
N LYS A 196 -11.88 11.37 10.53
CA LYS A 196 -10.97 12.44 10.11
C LYS A 196 -10.36 12.11 8.75
N SER A 197 -10.22 13.13 7.90
CA SER A 197 -9.68 12.99 6.54
C SER A 197 -8.17 13.22 6.49
N PHE A 198 -7.42 12.43 7.27
CA PHE A 198 -5.96 12.48 7.33
C PHE A 198 -5.33 11.19 6.81
N SER A 199 -4.04 11.26 6.50
CA SER A 199 -3.16 10.19 6.05
C SER A 199 -2.32 9.72 7.24
N PRO A 200 -2.73 8.64 7.91
CA PRO A 200 -2.11 8.27 9.19
C PRO A 200 -0.65 7.84 9.09
N PHE A 201 -0.19 7.47 7.88
CA PHE A 201 1.13 6.88 7.65
C PHE A 201 2.26 7.91 7.62
N THR A 202 1.97 9.21 7.57
CA THR A 202 2.99 10.26 7.47
C THR A 202 4.09 10.13 8.54
N PRO A 203 3.79 9.97 9.85
CA PRO A 203 4.82 9.85 10.88
C PRO A 203 5.73 8.62 10.65
N MET A 204 5.14 7.49 10.29
CA MET A 204 5.90 6.26 10.08
C MET A 204 6.71 6.26 8.79
N ALA A 205 6.29 7.01 7.77
CA ALA A 205 7.10 7.23 6.58
C ALA A 205 8.41 7.95 6.95
N TYR A 206 8.35 8.98 7.81
CA TYR A 206 9.54 9.65 8.33
C TYR A 206 10.39 8.76 9.24
N LYS A 207 9.77 7.91 10.07
CA LYS A 207 10.49 6.88 10.86
C LYS A 207 11.27 5.93 9.96
N CYS A 208 10.67 5.48 8.86
CA CYS A 208 11.31 4.63 7.87
C CYS A 208 12.47 5.35 7.17
N LEU A 209 12.29 6.63 6.83
CA LEU A 209 13.32 7.43 6.18
C LEU A 209 14.55 7.64 7.08
N ILE A 210 14.36 8.04 8.34
CA ILE A 210 15.51 8.26 9.24
C ILE A 210 16.24 6.96 9.55
N ASP A 211 15.50 5.86 9.66
CA ASP A 211 16.07 4.53 9.84
C ASP A 211 16.93 4.10 8.65
N PHE A 212 16.50 4.39 7.41
CA PHE A 212 17.31 4.20 6.22
C PHE A 212 18.58 5.05 6.24
N VAL A 213 18.45 6.35 6.51
CA VAL A 213 19.59 7.28 6.54
C VAL A 213 20.64 6.87 7.57
N GLN A 214 20.22 6.31 8.71
CA GLN A 214 21.12 5.92 9.80
C GLN A 214 21.75 4.53 9.64
N ASN A 215 21.10 3.60 8.94
CA ASN A 215 21.51 2.19 8.94
C ASN A 215 21.83 1.62 7.55
N ASN A 216 21.56 2.35 6.46
CA ASN A 216 21.68 1.84 5.09
C ASN A 216 22.54 2.77 4.20
N GLU A 217 23.66 3.27 4.72
CA GLU A 217 24.53 4.22 4.00
C GLU A 217 25.04 3.71 2.63
N THR A 218 25.12 2.39 2.44
CA THR A 218 25.57 1.77 1.18
C THR A 218 24.45 1.50 0.19
N GLU A 219 23.19 1.60 0.61
CA GLU A 219 22.04 1.29 -0.24
C GLU A 219 21.73 2.46 -1.18
N LYS A 220 21.40 2.13 -2.43
CA LYS A 220 21.09 3.13 -3.48
C LYS A 220 19.60 3.31 -3.73
N GLU A 221 18.76 2.58 -2.99
CA GLU A 221 17.31 2.67 -3.10
C GLU A 221 16.68 2.69 -1.71
N PHE A 222 15.84 3.71 -1.46
CA PHE A 222 14.93 3.73 -0.34
C PHE A 222 13.56 3.20 -0.79
N SER A 223 13.22 2.00 -0.34
CA SER A 223 11.97 1.32 -0.71
C SER A 223 10.94 1.36 0.43
N LEU A 224 9.76 1.94 0.15
CA LEU A 224 8.65 2.03 1.10
C LEU A 224 7.32 1.63 0.45
N HIS A 225 6.63 0.66 1.06
CA HIS A 225 5.32 0.20 0.60
C HIS A 225 4.19 0.60 1.56
N PHE A 226 3.03 1.02 1.03
CA PHE A 226 1.85 1.40 1.80
C PHE A 226 0.71 0.39 1.58
N LEU A 227 0.36 -0.37 2.63
CA LEU A 227 -0.60 -1.46 2.52
C LEU A 227 -2.06 -0.98 2.51
N GLY A 228 -2.80 -1.35 1.47
CA GLY A 228 -4.26 -1.18 1.37
C GLY A 228 -4.73 0.27 1.18
N MET A 229 -4.03 1.05 0.35
CA MET A 229 -4.35 2.46 0.06
C MET A 229 -5.32 2.58 -1.11
N HIS A 230 -6.50 3.15 -0.88
CA HIS A 230 -7.50 3.35 -1.94
C HIS A 230 -8.07 4.76 -2.03
N ILE A 231 -7.72 5.64 -1.07
CA ILE A 231 -8.30 6.97 -0.96
C ILE A 231 -7.40 8.00 -1.65
N ASN A 232 -8.00 8.91 -2.40
CA ASN A 232 -7.27 9.85 -3.25
C ASN A 232 -6.30 10.74 -2.49
N TYR A 233 -6.66 11.24 -1.31
CA TYR A 233 -5.74 12.08 -0.53
C TYR A 233 -4.57 11.32 0.07
N ASP A 234 -4.69 10.00 0.29
CA ASP A 234 -3.52 9.19 0.69
C ASP A 234 -2.55 9.05 -0.46
N ARG A 235 -3.08 8.77 -1.65
CA ARG A 235 -2.30 8.61 -2.86
C ARG A 235 -1.59 9.92 -3.20
N PHE A 236 -2.30 11.06 -3.10
CA PHE A 236 -1.69 12.38 -3.21
C PHE A 236 -0.58 12.58 -2.16
N GLN A 237 -0.83 12.20 -0.90
CA GLN A 237 0.16 12.31 0.16
C GLN A 237 1.38 11.40 -0.07
N ILE A 238 1.21 10.18 -0.60
CA ILE A 238 2.32 9.29 -0.95
C ILE A 238 3.17 9.91 -2.05
N ALA A 239 2.54 10.42 -3.11
CA ALA A 239 3.24 11.13 -4.18
C ALA A 239 4.02 12.35 -3.65
N LEU A 240 3.43 13.10 -2.71
CA LEU A 240 4.10 14.23 -2.08
C LEU A 240 5.31 13.78 -1.23
N LEU A 241 5.15 12.75 -0.41
CA LEU A 241 6.23 12.20 0.41
C LEU A 241 7.37 11.65 -0.44
N GLU A 242 7.06 11.00 -1.56
CA GLU A 242 8.08 10.49 -2.49
C GLU A 242 8.97 11.64 -3.00
N LYS A 243 8.36 12.74 -3.44
CA LYS A 243 9.08 13.94 -3.91
C LYS A 243 9.85 14.64 -2.79
N LEU A 244 9.28 14.73 -1.59
CA LEU A 244 9.97 15.28 -0.42
C LEU A 244 11.21 14.45 -0.06
N PHE A 245 11.07 13.13 -0.02
CA PHE A 245 12.15 12.23 0.37
C PHE A 245 13.24 12.22 -0.70
N GLN A 246 12.87 12.30 -1.98
CA GLN A 246 13.83 12.45 -3.07
C GLN A 246 14.65 13.75 -2.91
N ASN A 247 14.01 14.86 -2.52
CA ASN A 247 14.73 16.11 -2.23
C ASN A 247 15.70 15.99 -1.05
N TYR A 248 15.37 15.19 -0.04
CA TYR A 248 16.25 14.99 1.12
C TYR A 248 17.45 14.10 0.82
N LEU A 249 17.25 13.06 0.03
CA LEU A 249 18.27 12.05 -0.27
C LEU A 249 19.13 12.42 -1.50
N GLY A 250 18.66 13.36 -2.33
CA GLY A 250 19.33 13.79 -3.55
C GLY A 250 19.36 12.69 -4.63
N ASP A 251 20.09 12.93 -5.72
CA ASP A 251 20.03 12.05 -6.91
C ASP A 251 20.81 10.73 -6.75
N TYR A 252 21.52 10.54 -5.64
CA TYR A 252 22.35 9.34 -5.39
C TYR A 252 21.53 8.14 -4.88
N VAL A 253 20.36 8.40 -4.30
CA VAL A 253 19.45 7.38 -3.79
C VAL A 253 18.12 7.53 -4.49
N SER A 254 17.63 6.46 -5.09
CA SER A 254 16.30 6.41 -5.67
C SER A 254 15.26 6.20 -4.56
N VAL A 255 14.25 7.07 -4.52
CA VAL A 255 13.07 6.86 -3.66
C VAL A 255 12.03 6.07 -4.43
N ASN A 256 11.68 4.91 -3.89
CA ASN A 256 10.71 4.00 -4.47
C ASN A 256 9.54 3.80 -3.53
N MET A 257 8.43 4.53 -3.77
CA MET A 257 7.20 4.35 -3.02
C MET A 257 6.15 3.57 -3.81
N THR A 258 5.62 2.52 -3.19
CA THR A 258 4.59 1.67 -3.77
C THR A 258 3.37 1.57 -2.87
N TYR A 259 2.21 1.27 -3.42
CA TYR A 259 1.02 0.95 -2.63
C TYR A 259 0.16 -0.10 -3.32
N ASP A 260 -0.64 -0.84 -2.56
CA ASP A 260 -1.60 -1.79 -3.09
C ASP A 260 -3.05 -1.40 -2.78
N SER A 261 -3.98 -1.92 -3.57
CA SER A 261 -5.40 -1.73 -3.37
C SER A 261 -6.21 -2.83 -4.02
N ILE A 262 -7.08 -3.48 -3.23
CA ILE A 262 -8.10 -4.40 -3.74
C ILE A 262 -9.30 -3.64 -4.34
N SER A 263 -9.47 -2.37 -3.96
CA SER A 263 -10.70 -1.61 -4.17
C SER A 263 -10.98 -1.34 -5.64
N TYR A 264 -9.96 -1.28 -6.50
CA TYR A 264 -10.15 -0.95 -7.92
C TYR A 264 -10.85 -2.08 -8.67
N ALA A 265 -10.38 -3.32 -8.50
CA ALA A 265 -11.04 -4.50 -9.05
C ALA A 265 -12.42 -4.73 -8.41
N GLN A 266 -12.57 -4.46 -7.11
CA GLN A 266 -13.88 -4.58 -6.44
C GLN A 266 -14.89 -3.54 -6.92
N THR A 267 -14.49 -2.29 -7.14
CA THR A 267 -15.36 -1.23 -7.66
C THR A 267 -15.90 -1.59 -9.04
N ALA A 268 -15.05 -2.15 -9.90
CA ALA A 268 -15.44 -2.68 -11.20
C ALA A 268 -16.54 -3.76 -11.08
N ARG A 269 -16.38 -4.71 -10.15
CA ARG A 269 -17.34 -5.82 -9.91
C ARG A 269 -18.67 -5.37 -9.35
N MET A 270 -18.65 -4.39 -8.44
CA MET A 270 -19.86 -3.89 -7.77
C MET A 270 -20.74 -3.05 -8.70
N GLY A 271 -20.32 -2.83 -9.95
CA GLY A 271 -21.13 -2.09 -10.92
C GLY A 271 -21.18 -0.59 -10.64
N ASN A 272 -20.28 -0.06 -9.81
CA ASN A 272 -20.19 1.36 -9.55
C ASN A 272 -19.70 2.10 -10.81
N SER A 273 -20.34 3.22 -11.13
CA SER A 273 -19.96 4.14 -12.20
C SER A 273 -19.09 5.25 -11.61
N GLY A 274 -17.84 4.92 -11.30
CA GLY A 274 -16.84 5.93 -11.00
C GLY A 274 -16.35 6.61 -12.29
N PRO A 275 -15.80 7.83 -12.20
CA PRO A 275 -15.15 8.46 -13.34
C PRO A 275 -13.96 7.61 -13.82
N ILE A 276 -13.80 7.49 -15.14
CA ILE A 276 -12.66 6.86 -15.80
C ILE A 276 -11.75 7.97 -16.30
N TYR A 277 -10.58 8.10 -15.67
CA TYR A 277 -9.54 9.07 -16.02
C TYR A 277 -8.57 8.50 -17.04
N LEU A 278 -8.17 9.34 -18.00
CA LEU A 278 -7.15 8.98 -18.97
C LEU A 278 -5.86 9.72 -18.68
N ASP A 279 -4.74 9.09 -19.06
CA ASP A 279 -3.49 9.82 -19.20
C ASP A 279 -3.53 10.66 -20.48
N SER A 280 -4.08 11.86 -20.35
CA SER A 280 -3.86 12.94 -21.30
C SER A 280 -3.16 14.09 -20.59
N ASN A 281 -2.39 14.88 -21.36
CA ASN A 281 -1.91 16.19 -20.91
C ASN A 281 -3.05 17.12 -20.48
N ASP A 282 -4.28 16.80 -20.89
CA ASP A 282 -5.51 17.39 -20.36
C ASP A 282 -6.03 16.55 -19.20
N ALA A 283 -5.84 17.00 -17.95
CA ALA A 283 -6.34 16.28 -16.79
C ALA A 283 -7.87 16.38 -16.61
N ASN A 284 -8.58 17.02 -17.55
CA ASN A 284 -10.03 17.08 -17.58
C ASN A 284 -10.68 16.00 -18.45
N LEU A 285 -9.89 15.13 -19.10
CA LEU A 285 -10.46 14.06 -19.90
C LEU A 285 -10.83 12.86 -19.03
N TRP A 286 -12.11 12.81 -18.66
CA TRP A 286 -12.71 11.70 -17.91
C TRP A 286 -14.07 11.31 -18.49
N PHE A 287 -14.50 10.08 -18.22
CA PHE A 287 -15.82 9.58 -18.59
C PHE A 287 -16.59 9.13 -17.35
N GLY A 288 -17.85 9.52 -17.22
CA GLY A 288 -18.67 9.15 -16.06
C GLY A 288 -19.04 7.67 -15.99
N ASN A 289 -18.89 6.93 -17.10
CA ASN A 289 -19.22 5.52 -17.18
C ASN A 289 -18.34 4.79 -18.18
N VAL A 290 -18.16 3.48 -17.97
CA VAL A 290 -17.44 2.59 -18.89
C VAL A 290 -18.05 2.61 -20.30
N LYS A 291 -19.38 2.71 -20.42
CA LYS A 291 -20.05 2.75 -21.74
C LYS A 291 -19.74 4.02 -22.54
N ASP A 292 -19.33 5.09 -21.85
CA ASP A 292 -19.03 6.37 -22.48
C ASP A 292 -17.56 6.44 -22.92
N VAL A 293 -16.76 5.43 -22.61
CA VAL A 293 -15.35 5.34 -22.98
C VAL A 293 -15.23 4.97 -24.47
N PRO A 294 -14.58 5.80 -25.30
CA PRO A 294 -14.37 5.50 -26.72
C PRO A 294 -13.64 4.17 -26.94
N GLU A 295 -14.07 3.43 -27.98
CA GLU A 295 -13.51 2.11 -28.32
C GLU A 295 -11.99 2.14 -28.50
N ARG A 296 -11.42 3.20 -29.09
CA ARG A 296 -9.95 3.36 -29.23
C ARG A 296 -9.19 3.26 -27.90
N ILE A 297 -9.81 3.67 -26.80
CA ILE A 297 -9.23 3.63 -25.45
C ILE A 297 -9.41 2.24 -24.86
N LEU A 298 -10.57 1.64 -25.08
CA LEU A 298 -10.76 0.23 -24.71
C LEU A 298 -9.72 -0.64 -25.43
N GLN A 299 -9.46 -0.38 -26.71
CA GLN A 299 -8.43 -1.07 -27.48
C GLN A 299 -7.02 -0.86 -26.92
N SER A 300 -6.68 0.34 -26.44
CA SER A 300 -5.35 0.58 -25.86
C SER A 300 -5.17 -0.10 -24.50
N VAL A 301 -6.25 -0.28 -23.73
CA VAL A 301 -6.22 -0.96 -22.43
C VAL A 301 -6.28 -2.48 -22.60
N TYR A 302 -7.23 -2.99 -23.38
CA TYR A 302 -7.57 -4.41 -23.45
C TYR A 302 -6.91 -5.15 -24.62
N GLY A 303 -6.50 -4.44 -25.68
CA GLY A 303 -5.91 -5.07 -26.87
C GLY A 303 -6.88 -6.05 -27.53
N ASP A 304 -6.44 -7.28 -27.76
CA ASP A 304 -7.16 -8.27 -28.57
C ASP A 304 -8.50 -8.71 -27.96
N ILE A 305 -8.70 -8.55 -26.65
CA ILE A 305 -9.97 -8.92 -25.99
C ILE A 305 -11.01 -7.80 -26.00
N THR A 306 -10.73 -6.66 -26.62
CA THR A 306 -11.68 -5.52 -26.71
C THR A 306 -13.07 -5.90 -27.22
N PRO A 307 -13.24 -6.76 -28.25
CA PRO A 307 -14.57 -7.19 -28.69
C PRO A 307 -15.40 -7.85 -27.58
N GLN A 308 -14.75 -8.63 -26.71
CA GLN A 308 -15.40 -9.28 -25.57
C GLN A 308 -15.84 -8.23 -24.53
N ILE A 309 -15.02 -7.20 -24.32
CA ILE A 309 -15.34 -6.10 -23.41
C ILE A 309 -16.49 -5.25 -23.93
N LEU A 310 -16.55 -4.97 -25.23
CA LEU A 310 -17.68 -4.26 -25.85
C LEU A 310 -19.00 -5.01 -25.64
N GLU A 311 -18.98 -6.34 -25.73
CA GLU A 311 -20.15 -7.16 -25.42
C GLU A 311 -20.52 -7.07 -23.94
N GLU A 312 -19.56 -7.10 -23.02
CA GLU A 312 -19.82 -6.91 -21.58
C GLU A 312 -20.41 -5.53 -21.27
N ILE A 313 -19.96 -4.48 -21.97
CA ILE A 313 -20.54 -3.13 -21.89
C ILE A 313 -21.99 -3.13 -22.37
N ARG A 314 -22.27 -3.83 -23.48
CA ARG A 314 -23.63 -3.99 -24.02
C ARG A 314 -24.53 -4.70 -23.00
N LEU A 315 -24.09 -5.83 -22.45
CA LEU A 315 -24.80 -6.59 -21.41
C LEU A 315 -25.12 -5.69 -20.21
N ARG A 316 -24.13 -4.93 -19.70
CA ARG A 316 -24.32 -4.00 -18.59
C ARG A 316 -25.33 -2.90 -18.92
N SER A 317 -25.25 -2.32 -20.12
CA SER A 317 -26.16 -1.27 -20.59
C SER A 317 -27.61 -1.77 -20.70
N CYS A 318 -27.78 -3.05 -21.04
CA CYS A 318 -29.07 -3.73 -21.04
C CYS A 318 -29.51 -4.27 -19.66
N LYS A 319 -28.78 -3.96 -18.58
CA LYS A 319 -29.00 -4.50 -17.22
C LYS A 319 -28.99 -6.04 -17.15
N GLN A 320 -28.26 -6.67 -18.07
CA GLN A 320 -28.05 -8.11 -18.10
C GLN A 320 -26.86 -8.49 -17.23
N LYS A 321 -26.82 -9.76 -16.79
CA LYS A 321 -25.71 -10.30 -16.01
C LYS A 321 -24.45 -10.36 -16.89
N LEU A 322 -23.34 -9.84 -16.37
CA LEU A 322 -22.03 -9.96 -17.00
C LEU A 322 -21.61 -11.42 -17.11
N VAL A 323 -20.86 -11.76 -18.16
CA VAL A 323 -20.26 -13.09 -18.30
C VAL A 323 -19.10 -13.23 -17.32
N ASN A 324 -18.24 -12.21 -17.26
CA ASN A 324 -17.14 -12.10 -16.31
C ASN A 324 -17.25 -10.78 -15.52
N CYS A 325 -17.42 -10.90 -14.20
CA CYS A 325 -17.54 -9.73 -13.32
C CYS A 325 -16.24 -8.91 -13.22
N ASN A 326 -15.10 -9.45 -13.68
CA ASN A 326 -13.80 -8.78 -13.73
C ASN A 326 -13.53 -8.03 -15.04
N SER A 327 -14.42 -8.12 -16.03
CA SER A 327 -14.18 -7.56 -17.37
C SER A 327 -13.76 -6.09 -17.35
N PHE A 328 -14.18 -5.31 -16.35
CA PHE A 328 -13.83 -3.90 -16.23
C PHE A 328 -12.63 -3.59 -15.31
N ALA A 329 -12.08 -4.58 -14.61
CA ALA A 329 -10.98 -4.37 -13.66
C ALA A 329 -9.74 -3.72 -14.31
N PRO A 330 -9.27 -4.11 -15.51
CA PRO A 330 -8.12 -3.46 -16.14
C PRO A 330 -8.32 -1.97 -16.40
N LEU A 331 -9.52 -1.57 -16.86
CA LEU A 331 -9.84 -0.16 -17.10
C LEU A 331 -9.87 0.66 -15.81
N PHE A 332 -10.45 0.13 -14.73
CA PHE A 332 -10.44 0.81 -13.44
C PHE A 332 -9.03 0.93 -12.84
N ILE A 333 -8.19 -0.10 -12.98
CA ILE A 333 -6.79 -0.04 -12.56
C ILE A 333 -6.03 1.03 -13.37
N SER A 334 -6.14 0.99 -14.70
CA SER A 334 -5.52 1.99 -15.58
C SER A 334 -5.98 3.41 -15.23
N SER A 335 -7.29 3.61 -15.01
CA SER A 335 -7.85 4.90 -14.61
C SER A 335 -7.26 5.43 -13.30
N ASN A 336 -7.09 4.56 -12.30
CA ASN A 336 -6.50 4.99 -11.02
C ASN A 336 -5.02 5.35 -11.21
N ILE A 337 -4.23 4.53 -11.92
CA ILE A 337 -2.83 4.87 -12.23
C ILE A 337 -2.73 6.23 -12.96
N ASN A 338 -3.66 6.53 -13.85
CA ASN A 338 -3.69 7.83 -14.54
C ASN A 338 -4.00 8.99 -13.58
N GLU A 339 -4.90 8.77 -12.63
CA GLU A 339 -5.18 9.74 -11.56
C GLU A 339 -3.94 9.99 -10.68
N ASP A 340 -3.15 8.96 -10.36
CA ASP A 340 -1.88 9.12 -9.64
C ASP A 340 -0.88 9.99 -10.40
N ARG A 341 -0.77 9.80 -11.72
CA ARG A 341 0.05 10.65 -12.59
C ARG A 341 -0.41 12.11 -12.56
N VAL A 342 -1.73 12.36 -12.46
CA VAL A 342 -2.25 13.72 -12.29
C VAL A 342 -1.79 14.32 -10.96
N PHE A 343 -1.84 13.54 -9.86
CA PHE A 343 -1.35 14.00 -8.55
C PHE A 343 0.13 14.38 -8.61
N GLU A 344 0.97 13.52 -9.19
CA GLU A 344 2.41 13.79 -9.38
C GLU A 344 2.65 15.05 -10.22
N ARG A 345 1.96 15.20 -11.36
CA ARG A 345 2.06 16.38 -12.22
C ARG A 345 1.66 17.66 -11.50
N ILE A 346 0.63 17.62 -10.66
CA ILE A 346 0.18 18.79 -9.87
C ILE A 346 1.25 19.15 -8.82
N ILE A 347 1.79 18.16 -8.11
CA ILE A 347 2.85 18.38 -7.12
C ILE A 347 4.08 19.03 -7.78
N ASP A 348 4.47 18.54 -8.97
CA ASP A 348 5.61 19.07 -9.72
C ASP A 348 5.31 20.46 -10.30
N LYS A 349 4.14 20.66 -10.95
CA LYS A 349 3.72 21.95 -11.56
C LYS A 349 3.75 23.09 -10.55
N TYR A 350 3.25 22.86 -9.34
CA TYR A 350 3.17 23.87 -8.29
C TYR A 350 4.36 23.85 -7.32
N GLU A 351 5.38 23.02 -7.60
CA GLU A 351 6.56 22.82 -6.75
C GLU A 351 6.23 22.60 -5.27
N ILE A 352 5.15 21.86 -4.96
CA ILE A 352 4.60 21.76 -3.59
C ILE A 352 5.66 21.25 -2.60
N ALA A 353 6.41 20.22 -2.98
CA ALA A 353 7.49 19.67 -2.16
C ALA A 353 8.58 20.73 -1.86
N LYS A 354 8.98 21.52 -2.87
CA LYS A 354 9.97 22.58 -2.72
C LYS A 354 9.46 23.71 -1.82
N ILE A 355 8.19 24.07 -1.93
CA ILE A 355 7.57 25.05 -1.03
C ILE A 355 7.70 24.61 0.43
N ILE A 356 7.42 23.33 0.73
CA ILE A 356 7.55 22.78 2.09
C ILE A 356 9.01 22.87 2.57
N VAL A 357 9.95 22.36 1.77
CA VAL A 357 11.37 22.28 2.15
C VAL A 357 12.01 23.66 2.32
N THR A 358 11.66 24.63 1.46
CA THR A 358 12.31 25.96 1.46
C THR A 358 11.66 26.95 2.42
N SER A 359 10.47 26.67 2.92
CA SER A 359 9.75 27.62 3.78
C SER A 359 10.29 27.63 5.20
N SER A 360 10.44 28.85 5.74
CA SER A 360 10.87 29.09 7.11
C SER A 360 9.74 28.93 8.15
N SER A 361 8.47 29.04 7.75
CA SER A 361 7.32 28.98 8.67
C SER A 361 6.09 28.31 8.05
N SER A 362 5.19 27.82 8.92
CA SER A 362 4.00 27.05 8.49
C SER A 362 2.98 27.99 7.86
N SER A 363 2.93 29.22 8.37
CA SER A 363 2.07 30.29 7.84
C SER A 363 2.43 30.64 6.40
N VAL A 364 3.71 30.64 6.04
CA VAL A 364 4.16 30.88 4.66
C VAL A 364 3.70 29.76 3.74
N VAL A 365 3.89 28.50 4.17
CA VAL A 365 3.40 27.34 3.39
C VAL A 365 1.89 27.39 3.23
N ALA A 366 1.14 27.62 4.30
CA ALA A 366 -0.32 27.70 4.28
C ALA A 366 -0.84 28.82 3.37
N CYS A 367 -0.18 29.99 3.35
CA CYS A 367 -0.54 31.10 2.47
C CYS A 367 -0.36 30.73 0.99
N LYS A 368 0.80 30.16 0.63
CA LYS A 368 1.08 29.71 -0.76
C LYS A 368 0.16 28.56 -1.19
N LEU A 369 -0.08 27.61 -0.30
CA LEU A 369 -0.97 26.49 -0.59
C LEU A 369 -2.40 26.94 -0.82
N ARG A 370 -2.89 27.96 -0.11
CA ARG A 370 -4.25 28.45 -0.31
C ARG A 370 -4.49 28.89 -1.76
N SER A 371 -3.59 29.69 -2.34
CA SER A 371 -3.72 30.11 -3.74
C SER A 371 -3.59 28.93 -4.71
N ILE A 372 -2.65 28.02 -4.46
CA ILE A 372 -2.44 26.82 -5.28
C ILE A 372 -3.70 25.93 -5.28
N LEU A 373 -4.26 25.64 -4.10
CA LEU A 373 -5.45 24.79 -3.97
C LEU A 373 -6.68 25.43 -4.61
N SER A 374 -6.82 26.76 -4.56
CA SER A 374 -7.89 27.46 -5.29
C SER A 374 -7.73 27.31 -6.82
N GLU A 375 -6.52 27.44 -7.35
CA GLU A 375 -6.25 27.23 -8.78
C GLU A 375 -6.50 25.77 -9.20
N ILE A 376 -6.13 24.80 -8.35
CA ILE A 376 -6.41 23.37 -8.56
C ILE A 376 -7.92 23.11 -8.56
N GLU A 377 -8.69 23.69 -7.62
CA GLU A 377 -10.15 23.56 -7.56
C GLU A 377 -10.79 24.03 -8.87
N GLU A 378 -10.32 25.15 -9.41
CA GLU A 378 -10.84 25.71 -10.65
C GLU A 378 -10.44 24.88 -11.88
N SER A 379 -9.16 24.50 -11.96
CA SER A 379 -8.60 23.80 -13.13
C SER A 379 -9.00 22.34 -13.24
N TYR A 380 -9.28 21.68 -12.10
CA TYR A 380 -9.49 20.24 -11.99
C TYR A 380 -10.72 19.87 -11.15
N LYS A 381 -11.77 20.70 -11.23
CA LYS A 381 -12.97 20.61 -10.37
C LYS A 381 -13.63 19.23 -10.29
N SER A 382 -13.57 18.45 -11.37
CA SER A 382 -14.14 17.09 -11.41
C SER A 382 -13.39 16.09 -10.54
N MET A 383 -12.07 16.26 -10.38
CA MET A 383 -11.20 15.39 -9.59
C MET A 383 -10.95 15.96 -8.18
N PHE A 384 -10.75 17.27 -8.08
CA PHE A 384 -10.40 17.97 -6.83
C PHE A 384 -11.57 18.76 -6.27
N ASN A 385 -12.49 18.05 -5.62
CA ASN A 385 -13.57 18.70 -4.87
C ASN A 385 -13.04 19.36 -3.58
N ARG A 386 -13.86 20.23 -2.97
CA ARG A 386 -13.49 20.99 -1.76
C ARG A 386 -13.09 20.12 -0.57
N GLU A 387 -13.75 18.97 -0.38
CA GLU A 387 -13.44 18.06 0.72
C GLU A 387 -12.08 17.39 0.53
N PHE A 388 -11.78 17.00 -0.71
CA PHE A 388 -10.48 16.47 -1.08
C PHE A 388 -9.37 17.53 -0.87
N LEU A 389 -9.56 18.75 -1.35
CA LEU A 389 -8.59 19.83 -1.17
C LEU A 389 -8.37 20.20 0.30
N LYS A 390 -9.43 20.18 1.11
CA LYS A 390 -9.32 20.33 2.57
C LYS A 390 -8.45 19.23 3.18
N SER A 391 -8.67 17.98 2.77
CA SER A 391 -7.89 16.83 3.24
C SER A 391 -6.42 16.97 2.83
N ILE A 392 -6.12 17.43 1.60
CA ILE A 392 -4.75 17.71 1.17
C ILE A 392 -4.11 18.77 2.08
N ALA A 393 -4.79 19.88 2.36
CA ALA A 393 -4.27 20.94 3.21
C ALA A 393 -3.92 20.45 4.62
N GLU A 394 -4.82 19.69 5.26
CA GLU A 394 -4.62 19.11 6.59
C GLU A 394 -3.42 18.14 6.61
N ASN A 395 -3.27 17.32 5.57
CA ASN A 395 -2.14 16.40 5.44
C ASN A 395 -0.81 17.12 5.24
N ILE A 396 -0.78 18.19 4.45
CA ILE A 396 0.43 18.99 4.27
C ILE A 396 0.81 19.68 5.58
N GLU A 397 -0.16 20.21 6.34
CA GLU A 397 0.10 20.81 7.65
C GLU A 397 0.79 19.82 8.60
N ALA A 398 0.27 18.59 8.69
CA ALA A 398 0.92 17.52 9.46
C ALA A 398 2.33 17.22 8.93
N THR A 399 2.50 17.18 7.61
CA THR A 399 3.79 16.90 6.96
C THR A 399 4.86 17.93 7.30
N ILE A 400 4.50 19.22 7.40
CA ILE A 400 5.45 20.30 7.75
C ILE A 400 6.08 20.06 9.13
N VAL A 401 5.34 19.50 10.08
CA VAL A 401 5.86 19.19 11.42
C VAL A 401 7.00 18.17 11.33
N PHE A 402 6.80 17.10 10.56
CA PHE A 402 7.80 16.06 10.36
C PHE A 402 8.95 16.49 9.45
N ASP A 403 8.69 17.29 8.41
CA ASP A 403 9.73 17.92 7.57
C ASP A 403 10.70 18.73 8.43
N ARG A 404 10.18 19.60 9.30
CA ARG A 404 11.01 20.41 10.20
C ARG A 404 11.84 19.56 11.14
N TRP A 405 11.22 18.57 11.76
CA TRP A 405 11.94 17.64 12.62
C TRP A 405 13.09 16.97 11.84
N PHE A 406 12.82 16.50 10.62
CA PHE A 406 13.81 15.81 9.79
C PHE A 406 14.95 16.73 9.31
N ARG A 407 14.66 18.02 9.05
CA ARG A 407 15.69 18.98 8.61
C ARG A 407 16.51 19.58 9.75
N CYS A 408 15.92 19.78 10.92
CA CYS A 408 16.54 20.56 11.99
C CYS A 408 17.10 19.73 13.15
N SER A 409 16.50 18.59 13.46
CA SER A 409 16.79 17.85 14.69
C SER A 409 17.27 16.43 14.40
N ARG A 410 16.44 15.65 13.68
CA ARG A 410 16.62 14.19 13.49
C ARG A 410 16.77 13.40 14.79
N ASP A 411 16.42 14.00 15.93
CA ASP A 411 16.44 13.33 17.23
C ASP A 411 15.32 12.27 17.30
N LEU A 412 15.70 11.04 17.61
CA LEU A 412 14.78 9.91 17.67
C LEU A 412 13.81 10.00 18.86
N ILE A 413 14.22 10.63 19.96
CA ILE A 413 13.35 10.83 21.13
C ILE A 413 12.23 11.80 20.75
N GLN A 414 12.58 12.95 20.15
CA GLN A 414 11.60 13.90 19.64
C GLN A 414 10.68 13.27 18.58
N LEU A 415 11.20 12.42 17.70
CA LEU A 415 10.36 11.72 16.71
C LEU A 415 9.31 10.84 17.39
N ASP A 416 9.70 10.08 18.42
CA ASP A 416 8.78 9.22 19.17
C ASP A 416 7.67 10.04 19.84
N GLU A 417 8.02 11.20 20.39
CA GLU A 417 7.04 12.13 20.98
C GLU A 417 6.07 12.68 19.94
N LEU A 418 6.57 13.03 18.75
CA LEU A 418 5.74 13.48 17.63
C LEU A 418 4.81 12.37 17.13
N ILE A 419 5.30 11.14 16.98
CA ILE A 419 4.48 9.98 16.59
C ILE A 419 3.39 9.73 17.63
N LYS A 420 3.74 9.69 18.91
CA LYS A 420 2.76 9.48 20.00
C LYS A 420 1.73 10.61 20.08
N SER A 421 2.16 11.85 19.88
CA SER A 421 1.26 13.02 19.87
C SER A 421 0.31 12.97 18.68
N PHE A 422 0.82 12.61 17.50
CA PHE A 422 0.02 12.41 16.30
C PHE A 422 -1.01 11.29 16.50
N ASN A 423 -0.58 10.14 17.02
CA ASN A 423 -1.48 9.02 17.33
C ASN A 423 -2.53 9.37 18.40
N SER A 424 -2.19 10.16 19.41
CA SER A 424 -3.16 10.61 20.40
C SER A 424 -4.17 11.59 19.80
N TRP A 425 -3.74 12.45 18.88
CA TRP A 425 -4.61 13.43 18.26
C TRP A 425 -5.48 12.83 17.15
N HIS A 426 -4.99 11.83 16.43
CA HIS A 426 -5.58 11.33 15.19
C HIS A 426 -5.86 9.83 15.18
N GLY A 427 -5.19 9.04 16.01
CA GLY A 427 -5.27 7.59 16.05
C GLY A 427 -6.42 7.04 16.88
N PHE A 428 -6.37 5.73 17.12
CA PHE A 428 -7.35 5.03 17.95
C PHE A 428 -7.09 5.25 19.44
N ALA A 429 -8.18 5.26 20.22
CA ALA A 429 -8.07 4.93 21.65
C ALA A 429 -7.42 3.55 21.79
N ASP A 430 -6.57 3.37 22.80
CA ASP A 430 -5.85 2.12 22.96
C ASP A 430 -6.85 0.97 23.24
N LEU A 431 -6.89 -0.02 22.35
CA LEU A 431 -7.82 -1.17 22.40
C LEU A 431 -7.15 -2.44 22.94
N LEU A 432 -5.82 -2.44 23.09
CA LEU A 432 -5.13 -3.55 23.72
C LEU A 432 -5.29 -3.46 25.24
N LYS A 433 -5.64 -4.59 25.85
CA LYS A 433 -5.79 -4.73 27.30
C LYS A 433 -4.46 -5.00 27.98
#